data_AF-A0A497R5H7-F1
#
_entry.id   AF-A0A497R5H7-F1
#
_cell.length_a   1.000
_cell.length_b   1.000
_cell.length_c   1.000
_cell.angle_alpha   90.00
_cell.angle_beta   90.00
_cell.angle_gamma   90.00
#
_symmetry.space_group_name_H-M   'P 1'
#
loop_
_entity.id
_entity.type
_entity.pdbx_description
1 polymer ?
#
loop_
_entity_poly.entity_id
_entity_poly.type
_entity_poly.pdbx_seq_one_letter_code
_entity_poly.pdbx_strand_id
1 'polypeptide(L)'
;DYDDFKKHEEETLRGIRKRGVEYTYGSRALNHRIAGNQIQEMVDKLSKKPYSRRAIAILWDHEKDKKSPFPPCLIVIQGIISNDKYYHTVFIRSNDMDKGWPINAYAQVRLAEYIVNEINKKSKTDYRVGGITTISCSAHLYRHSWERIKKILKENKSALESFVPDERGNVFISASKDGIELQHRTQDNRLLRRFSGSVEEVYSAAKSLCLIPEHMLYLGRILGRFEKNF
;
A
#
# COMPACT_ATOMS: atom_id res chain seq x y z
N ASP A 1 16.20 -12.53 9.34
CA ASP A 1 16.23 -13.99 9.22
C ASP A 1 14.86 -14.47 8.76
N TYR A 2 14.73 -15.56 8.01
CA TYR A 2 13.40 -16.05 7.57
C TYR A 2 12.48 -16.39 8.76
N ASP A 3 13.09 -16.85 9.85
CA ASP A 3 12.40 -17.21 11.09
C ASP A 3 11.75 -16.01 11.78
N ASP A 4 12.32 -14.81 11.65
CA ASP A 4 11.74 -13.59 12.22
C ASP A 4 10.40 -13.24 11.57
N PHE A 5 10.30 -13.43 10.25
CA PHE A 5 9.08 -13.18 9.49
C PHE A 5 7.95 -14.11 9.90
N LYS A 6 8.22 -15.42 9.97
CA LYS A 6 7.25 -16.43 10.40
C LYS A 6 6.78 -16.20 11.83
N LYS A 7 7.72 -15.91 12.73
CA LYS A 7 7.40 -15.62 14.13
C LYS A 7 6.48 -14.40 14.24
N HIS A 8 6.75 -13.32 13.49
CA HIS A 8 5.93 -12.12 13.55
C HIS A 8 4.55 -12.31 12.89
N GLU A 9 4.47 -13.12 11.84
CA GLU A 9 3.19 -13.59 11.27
C GLU A 9 2.36 -14.30 12.34
N GLU A 10 2.93 -15.31 13.03
CA GLU A 10 2.22 -16.05 14.06
C GLU A 10 1.73 -15.17 15.21
N GLU A 11 2.59 -14.25 15.69
CA GLU A 11 2.23 -13.29 16.73
C GLU A 11 1.08 -12.38 16.29
N THR A 12 1.05 -11.98 15.02
CA THR A 12 0.01 -11.14 14.43
C THR A 12 -1.31 -11.89 14.26
N LEU A 13 -1.27 -13.11 13.71
CA LEU A 13 -2.47 -13.89 13.40
C LEU A 13 -3.11 -14.57 14.61
N ARG A 14 -2.31 -14.92 15.63
CA ARG A 14 -2.81 -15.60 16.84
C ARG A 14 -3.01 -14.66 18.02
N GLY A 15 -2.52 -13.42 17.91
CA GLY A 15 -2.59 -12.44 19.00
C GLY A 15 -1.80 -12.86 20.24
N ILE A 16 -0.80 -13.72 20.07
CA ILE A 16 0.03 -14.24 21.15
C ILE A 16 0.92 -13.12 21.68
N ARG A 17 0.98 -13.03 23.02
CA ARG A 17 1.92 -12.16 23.74
C ARG A 17 2.91 -13.02 24.51
N LYS A 18 4.20 -12.89 24.22
CA LYS A 18 5.25 -13.56 25.00
C LYS A 18 5.42 -12.88 26.36
N ARG A 19 5.89 -13.64 27.35
CA ARG A 19 6.17 -13.12 28.70
C ARG A 19 7.24 -12.01 28.60
N GLY A 20 6.97 -10.86 29.20
CA GLY A 20 7.87 -9.69 29.16
C GLY A 20 7.69 -8.77 27.95
N VAL A 21 6.83 -9.12 26.97
CA VAL A 21 6.47 -8.24 25.86
C VAL A 21 5.19 -7.48 26.22
N GLU A 22 5.23 -6.15 26.19
CA GLU A 22 4.10 -5.29 26.59
C GLU A 22 2.87 -5.49 25.67
N TYR A 23 3.11 -5.57 24.36
CA TYR A 23 2.11 -5.84 23.34
C TYR A 23 2.72 -6.46 22.08
N THR A 24 1.87 -7.14 21.31
CA THR A 24 2.08 -7.41 19.88
C THR A 24 0.94 -6.78 19.08
N TYR A 25 1.14 -6.51 17.79
CA TYR A 25 0.05 -5.96 16.96
C TYR A 25 -1.16 -6.90 16.93
N GLY A 26 -0.92 -8.21 16.82
CA GLY A 26 -1.97 -9.22 16.94
C GLY A 26 -2.72 -9.12 18.26
N SER A 27 -2.03 -8.95 19.40
CA SER A 27 -2.72 -8.80 20.68
C SER A 27 -3.64 -7.57 20.74
N ARG A 28 -3.29 -6.48 20.04
CA ARG A 28 -4.10 -5.26 19.98
C ARG A 28 -5.23 -5.35 18.96
N ALA A 29 -5.06 -6.12 17.90
CA ALA A 29 -6.07 -6.30 16.86
C ALA A 29 -7.11 -7.39 17.23
N LEU A 30 -6.66 -8.50 17.84
CA LEU A 30 -7.49 -9.68 18.14
C LEU A 30 -7.99 -9.72 19.59
N ASN A 31 -7.27 -9.10 20.52
CA ASN A 31 -7.54 -9.16 21.95
C ASN A 31 -7.54 -7.76 22.58
N HIS A 32 -8.10 -6.77 21.88
CA HIS A 32 -8.17 -5.41 22.40
C HIS A 32 -8.99 -5.39 23.69
N ARG A 33 -8.48 -4.72 24.74
CA ARG A 33 -9.11 -4.72 26.08
C ARG A 33 -10.58 -4.25 26.04
N ILE A 34 -10.87 -3.25 25.24
CA ILE A 34 -12.21 -2.65 25.11
C ILE A 34 -12.94 -3.16 23.86
N ALA A 35 -12.22 -3.34 22.76
CA ALA A 35 -12.82 -3.58 21.44
C ALA A 35 -12.83 -5.06 21.04
N GLY A 36 -12.28 -5.95 21.89
CA GLY A 36 -12.24 -7.38 21.62
C GLY A 36 -11.48 -7.73 20.33
N ASN A 37 -12.07 -8.64 19.55
CA ASN A 37 -11.50 -9.15 18.31
C ASN A 37 -11.95 -8.32 17.10
N GLN A 38 -11.24 -7.23 16.85
CA GLN A 38 -11.55 -6.28 15.79
C GLN A 38 -11.36 -6.90 14.39
N ILE A 39 -10.45 -7.87 14.22
CA ILE A 39 -10.26 -8.56 12.94
C ILE A 39 -11.47 -9.41 12.60
N GLN A 40 -12.03 -10.15 13.57
CA GLN A 40 -13.27 -10.90 13.37
C GLN A 40 -14.43 -9.95 13.05
N GLU A 41 -14.53 -8.81 13.74
CA GLU A 41 -15.54 -7.79 13.41
C GLU A 41 -15.39 -7.24 11.99
N MET A 42 -14.16 -7.05 11.50
CA MET A 42 -13.91 -6.66 10.11
C MET A 42 -14.38 -7.74 9.13
N VAL A 43 -14.03 -9.01 9.38
CA VAL A 43 -14.47 -10.17 8.57
C VAL A 43 -15.99 -10.23 8.52
N ASP A 44 -16.66 -10.14 9.67
CA ASP A 44 -18.12 -10.23 9.78
C ASP A 44 -18.81 -9.08 9.05
N LYS A 45 -18.26 -7.87 9.19
CA LYS A 45 -18.80 -6.66 8.57
C LYS A 45 -18.68 -6.72 7.05
N LEU A 46 -17.53 -7.12 6.52
CA LEU A 46 -17.30 -7.21 5.09
C LEU A 46 -18.03 -8.41 4.46
N SER A 47 -18.16 -9.52 5.19
CA SER A 47 -18.97 -10.67 4.75
C SER A 47 -20.46 -10.29 4.59
N LYS A 48 -20.98 -9.43 5.48
CA LYS A 48 -22.39 -8.96 5.42
C LYS A 48 -22.59 -7.76 4.50
N LYS A 49 -21.64 -6.84 4.46
CA LYS A 49 -21.68 -5.59 3.69
C LYS A 49 -20.31 -5.34 3.03
N PRO A 50 -20.02 -5.97 1.88
CA PRO A 50 -18.70 -5.93 1.23
C PRO A 50 -18.16 -4.53 0.97
N TYR A 51 -19.01 -3.60 0.53
CA TYR A 51 -18.59 -2.23 0.20
C TYR A 51 -18.56 -1.28 1.42
N SER A 52 -18.63 -1.82 2.64
CA SER A 52 -18.54 -1.03 3.87
C SER A 52 -17.18 -0.34 3.97
N ARG A 53 -17.19 0.97 4.24
CA ARG A 53 -15.98 1.75 4.56
C ARG A 53 -15.61 1.73 6.05
N ARG A 54 -16.31 0.90 6.84
CA ARG A 54 -16.25 0.90 8.32
C ARG A 54 -15.60 -0.36 8.91
N ALA A 55 -14.95 -1.18 8.08
CA ALA A 55 -14.15 -2.32 8.56
C ALA A 55 -12.77 -1.78 8.99
N ILE A 56 -12.66 -1.41 10.26
CA ILE A 56 -11.51 -0.72 10.84
C ILE A 56 -11.17 -1.40 12.17
N ALA A 57 -9.87 -1.56 12.44
CA ALA A 57 -9.34 -1.90 13.75
C ALA A 57 -8.41 -0.77 14.23
N ILE A 58 -8.57 -0.37 15.50
CA ILE A 58 -7.74 0.63 16.18
C ILE A 58 -6.94 -0.08 17.27
N LEU A 59 -5.62 -0.04 17.17
CA LEU A 59 -4.72 -0.78 18.07
C LEU A 59 -4.35 0.01 19.34
N TRP A 60 -4.59 1.32 19.33
CA TRP A 60 -4.26 2.21 20.43
C TRP A 60 -5.25 2.05 21.60
N ASP A 61 -4.73 1.72 22.78
CA ASP A 61 -5.47 1.71 24.05
C ASP A 61 -5.11 2.98 24.82
N HIS A 62 -6.04 3.95 24.85
CA HIS A 62 -5.80 5.27 25.44
C HIS A 62 -5.36 5.24 26.89
N GLU A 63 -5.82 4.27 27.69
CA GLU A 63 -5.44 4.17 29.11
C GLU A 63 -4.01 3.68 29.29
N LYS A 64 -3.55 2.76 28.42
CA LYS A 64 -2.23 2.15 28.49
C LYS A 64 -1.18 2.96 27.74
N ASP A 65 -1.46 3.26 26.48
CA ASP A 65 -0.45 3.74 25.54
C ASP A 65 -0.07 5.20 25.75
N LYS A 66 -0.96 5.99 26.39
CA LYS A 66 -0.61 7.35 26.83
C LYS A 66 0.54 7.38 27.84
N LYS A 67 0.71 6.32 28.63
CA LYS A 67 1.72 6.22 29.70
C LYS A 67 2.86 5.27 29.33
N SER A 68 2.74 4.55 28.21
CA SER A 68 3.74 3.58 27.79
C SER A 68 4.96 4.29 27.20
N PRO A 69 6.20 3.90 27.58
CA PRO A 69 7.41 4.35 26.90
C PRO A 69 7.55 3.75 25.50
N PHE A 70 6.83 2.65 25.20
CA PHE A 70 6.90 1.96 23.92
C PHE A 70 5.50 1.70 23.35
N PRO A 71 4.70 2.73 23.04
CA PRO A 71 3.34 2.50 22.55
C PRO A 71 3.35 1.90 21.13
N PRO A 72 2.25 1.29 20.65
CA PRO A 72 2.18 0.69 19.33
C PRO A 72 2.57 1.66 18.21
N CYS A 73 3.40 1.20 17.28
CA CYS A 73 3.75 1.98 16.09
C CYS A 73 2.65 1.92 15.02
N LEU A 74 2.07 0.75 14.78
CA LEU A 74 0.88 0.58 13.94
C LEU A 74 -0.38 0.92 14.76
N ILE A 75 -1.18 1.86 14.26
CA ILE A 75 -2.34 2.41 14.98
C ILE A 75 -3.67 1.99 14.36
N VAL A 76 -3.76 2.00 13.03
CA VAL A 76 -5.02 1.75 12.31
C VAL A 76 -4.80 0.66 11.27
N ILE A 77 -5.78 -0.22 11.16
CA ILE A 77 -5.95 -1.14 10.04
C ILE A 77 -7.34 -0.87 9.45
N GLN A 78 -7.44 -0.73 8.14
CA GLN A 78 -8.70 -0.60 7.42
C GLN A 78 -8.75 -1.59 6.26
N GLY A 79 -9.90 -2.25 6.13
CA GLY A 79 -10.22 -3.14 5.02
C GLY A 79 -11.31 -2.54 4.14
N ILE A 80 -11.12 -2.56 2.82
CA ILE A 80 -12.12 -2.10 1.84
C ILE A 80 -12.18 -3.13 0.72
N ILE A 81 -13.38 -3.62 0.40
CA ILE A 81 -13.58 -4.39 -0.83
C ILE A 81 -14.03 -3.45 -1.93
N SER A 82 -13.39 -3.55 -3.10
CA SER A 82 -13.79 -2.88 -4.33
C SER A 82 -13.62 -3.85 -5.49
N ASN A 83 -14.65 -3.98 -6.31
CA ASN A 83 -14.76 -5.04 -7.32
C ASN A 83 -14.57 -6.43 -6.68
N ASP A 84 -13.63 -7.23 -7.19
CA ASP A 84 -13.25 -8.56 -6.74
C ASP A 84 -12.04 -8.56 -5.79
N LYS A 85 -11.63 -7.39 -5.28
CA LYS A 85 -10.39 -7.23 -4.51
C LYS A 85 -10.61 -6.60 -3.13
N TYR A 86 -9.93 -7.16 -2.13
CA TYR A 86 -9.79 -6.60 -0.79
C TYR A 86 -8.51 -5.75 -0.70
N TYR A 87 -8.66 -4.48 -0.38
CA TYR A 87 -7.59 -3.54 -0.12
C TYR A 87 -7.37 -3.40 1.37
N HIS A 88 -6.10 -3.47 1.77
CA HIS A 88 -5.69 -3.41 3.15
C HIS A 88 -4.83 -2.18 3.37
N THR A 89 -5.24 -1.29 4.25
CA THR A 89 -4.49 -0.06 4.55
C THR A 89 -4.13 -0.02 6.02
N VAL A 90 -2.87 0.28 6.32
CA VAL A 90 -2.39 0.46 7.69
C VAL A 90 -1.75 1.82 7.88
N PHE A 91 -1.99 2.43 9.03
CA PHE A 91 -1.36 3.68 9.45
C PHE A 91 -0.34 3.43 10.55
N ILE A 92 0.89 3.89 10.33
CA ILE A 92 2.05 3.67 11.20
C ILE A 92 2.59 5.03 11.65
N ARG A 93 2.51 5.35 12.95
CA ARG A 93 2.94 6.66 13.49
C ARG A 93 4.46 6.83 13.50
N SER A 94 5.20 5.74 13.67
CA SER A 94 6.67 5.72 13.76
C SER A 94 7.16 4.42 13.14
N ASN A 95 7.93 4.51 12.06
CA ASN A 95 8.24 3.36 11.22
C ASN A 95 9.75 3.28 10.97
N ASP A 96 10.42 2.40 11.69
CA ASP A 96 11.81 2.03 11.43
C ASP A 96 11.86 1.27 10.10
N MET A 97 12.35 1.94 9.06
CA MET A 97 12.37 1.41 7.70
C MET A 97 13.37 0.27 7.51
N ASP A 98 14.29 0.08 8.46
CA ASP A 98 15.30 -0.95 8.38
C ASP A 98 14.83 -2.29 8.95
N LYS A 99 14.64 -2.33 10.27
CA LYS A 99 14.35 -3.59 10.99
C LYS A 99 12.86 -3.81 11.20
N GLY A 100 12.09 -2.73 11.35
CA GLY A 100 10.67 -2.80 11.66
C GLY A 100 9.81 -3.04 10.41
N TRP A 101 9.89 -2.13 9.44
CA TRP A 101 8.97 -2.07 8.31
C TRP A 101 8.90 -3.37 7.50
N PRO A 102 10.01 -4.04 7.12
CA PRO A 102 9.92 -5.24 6.30
C PRO A 102 9.09 -6.35 6.97
N ILE A 103 9.33 -6.59 8.26
CA ILE A 103 8.65 -7.62 9.04
C ILE A 103 7.18 -7.23 9.28
N ASN A 104 6.93 -5.96 9.60
CA ASN A 104 5.57 -5.44 9.79
C ASN A 104 4.74 -5.55 8.51
N ALA A 105 5.31 -5.13 7.37
CA ALA A 105 4.65 -5.18 6.07
C ALA A 105 4.32 -6.62 5.67
N TYR A 106 5.25 -7.55 5.85
CA TYR A 106 5.02 -8.97 5.61
C TYR A 106 3.84 -9.50 6.46
N ALA A 107 3.84 -9.22 7.76
CA ALA A 107 2.75 -9.67 8.63
C ALA A 107 1.38 -9.08 8.23
N GLN A 108 1.34 -7.85 7.70
CA GLN A 108 0.10 -7.27 7.17
C GLN A 108 -0.37 -7.94 5.87
N VAL A 109 0.54 -8.36 4.99
CA VAL A 109 0.19 -9.19 3.82
C VAL A 109 -0.50 -10.47 4.28
N ARG A 110 0.10 -11.18 5.24
CA ARG A 110 -0.44 -12.44 5.79
C ARG A 110 -1.78 -12.23 6.49
N LEU A 111 -1.94 -11.12 7.21
CA LEU A 111 -3.20 -10.74 7.83
C LEU A 111 -4.29 -10.44 6.79
N ALA A 112 -3.95 -9.74 5.70
CA ALA A 112 -4.88 -9.47 4.61
C ALA A 112 -5.35 -10.77 3.93
N GLU A 113 -4.43 -11.70 3.65
CA GLU A 113 -4.76 -13.03 3.11
C GLU A 113 -5.68 -13.80 4.06
N TYR A 114 -5.39 -13.79 5.36
CA TYR A 114 -6.26 -14.41 6.37
C TYR A 114 -7.67 -13.81 6.34
N ILE A 115 -7.80 -12.47 6.37
CA ILE A 115 -9.10 -11.80 6.33
C ILE A 115 -9.89 -12.16 5.07
N VAL A 116 -9.25 -12.13 3.89
CA VAL A 116 -9.89 -12.49 2.62
C VAL A 116 -10.38 -13.93 2.63
N ASN A 117 -9.55 -14.86 3.10
CA ASN A 117 -9.91 -16.27 3.20
C ASN A 117 -11.12 -16.49 4.11
N GLU A 118 -11.16 -15.83 5.27
CA GLU A 118 -12.28 -15.95 6.21
C GLU A 118 -13.57 -15.31 5.67
N ILE A 119 -13.46 -14.16 4.97
CA ILE A 119 -14.61 -13.56 4.27
C ILE A 119 -15.13 -14.54 3.21
N ASN A 120 -14.27 -15.04 2.33
CA ASN A 120 -14.66 -15.95 1.25
C ASN A 120 -15.35 -17.22 1.77
N LYS A 121 -14.83 -17.82 2.85
CA LYS A 121 -15.48 -18.96 3.51
C LYS A 121 -16.87 -18.60 4.03
N LYS A 122 -17.02 -17.43 4.65
CA LYS A 122 -18.27 -17.01 5.31
C LYS A 122 -19.33 -16.53 4.33
N SER A 123 -18.96 -15.78 3.30
CA SER A 123 -19.90 -15.23 2.29
C SER A 123 -20.00 -16.03 1.00
N LYS A 124 -19.24 -17.14 0.84
CA LYS A 124 -19.17 -17.94 -0.39
C LYS A 124 -18.82 -17.09 -1.62
N THR A 125 -17.80 -16.25 -1.47
CA THR A 125 -17.27 -15.34 -2.50
C THR A 125 -15.88 -15.76 -2.95
N ASP A 126 -15.37 -15.15 -4.01
CA ASP A 126 -14.01 -15.37 -4.54
C ASP A 126 -13.23 -14.04 -4.61
N TYR A 127 -13.17 -13.31 -3.49
CA TYR A 127 -12.34 -12.11 -3.43
C TYR A 127 -10.86 -12.46 -3.40
N ARG A 128 -10.04 -11.60 -4.00
CA ARG A 128 -8.58 -11.71 -3.98
C ARG A 128 -7.98 -10.59 -3.15
N VAL A 129 -6.76 -10.80 -2.65
CA VAL A 129 -5.99 -9.71 -2.05
C VAL A 129 -5.64 -8.71 -3.14
N GLY A 130 -6.01 -7.46 -2.93
CA GLY A 130 -5.65 -6.31 -3.74
C GLY A 130 -4.39 -5.62 -3.21
N GLY A 131 -4.37 -4.29 -3.26
CA GLY A 131 -3.23 -3.51 -2.77
C GLY A 131 -3.10 -3.55 -1.25
N ILE A 132 -1.86 -3.67 -0.77
CA ILE A 132 -1.49 -3.47 0.63
C ILE A 132 -0.81 -2.11 0.73
N THR A 133 -1.43 -1.19 1.46
CA THR A 133 -0.96 0.19 1.60
C THR A 133 -0.46 0.45 3.01
N THR A 134 0.80 0.87 3.16
CA THR A 134 1.34 1.33 4.43
C THR A 134 1.52 2.85 4.40
N ILE A 135 0.80 3.57 5.28
CA ILE A 135 0.95 5.01 5.46
C ILE A 135 1.86 5.24 6.66
N SER A 136 3.04 5.82 6.43
CA SER A 136 4.01 6.12 7.47
C SER A 136 4.01 7.60 7.82
N CYS A 137 3.69 7.96 9.05
CA CYS A 137 3.78 9.33 9.53
C CYS A 137 5.24 9.77 9.74
N SER A 138 6.07 8.89 10.30
CA SER A 138 7.50 9.10 10.51
C SER A 138 8.28 7.88 10.05
N ALA A 139 8.59 7.84 8.75
CA ALA A 139 9.51 6.87 8.19
C ALA A 139 10.95 7.31 8.47
N HIS A 140 11.73 6.46 9.14
CA HIS A 140 13.09 6.83 9.56
C HIS A 140 14.06 5.65 9.50
N LEU A 141 15.35 5.99 9.43
CA LEU A 141 16.46 5.05 9.51
C LEU A 141 17.39 5.48 10.64
N TYR A 142 17.73 4.55 11.53
CA TYR A 142 18.72 4.81 12.55
C TYR A 142 20.13 4.88 11.95
N ARG A 143 20.97 5.78 12.47
CA ARG A 143 22.33 6.01 11.99
C ARG A 143 23.17 4.73 11.93
N HIS A 144 23.03 3.86 12.94
CA HIS A 144 23.76 2.61 13.01
C HIS A 144 23.38 1.61 11.90
N SER A 145 22.23 1.79 11.24
CA SER A 145 21.77 0.94 10.14
C SER A 145 22.30 1.37 8.76
N TRP A 146 22.88 2.56 8.63
CA TRP A 146 23.18 3.16 7.33
C TRP A 146 24.11 2.32 6.46
N GLU A 147 25.18 1.75 7.02
CA GLU A 147 26.12 0.93 6.24
C GLU A 147 25.47 -0.36 5.72
N ARG A 148 24.60 -0.97 6.53
CA ARG A 148 23.82 -2.13 6.09
C ARG A 148 22.85 -1.76 4.99
N ILE A 149 22.14 -0.63 5.11
CA ILE A 149 21.22 -0.15 4.08
C ILE A 149 21.95 0.14 2.76
N LYS A 150 23.10 0.83 2.80
CA LYS A 150 23.91 1.09 1.59
C LYS A 150 24.29 -0.20 0.88
N LYS A 151 24.68 -1.24 1.64
CA LYS A 151 25.00 -2.56 1.10
C LYS A 151 23.78 -3.19 0.41
N ILE A 152 22.61 -3.19 1.07
CA ILE A 152 21.36 -3.70 0.50
C ILE A 152 21.00 -2.97 -0.80
N LEU A 153 21.07 -1.64 -0.82
CA LEU A 153 20.77 -0.85 -2.02
C LEU A 153 21.73 -1.16 -3.17
N LYS A 154 23.03 -1.33 -2.88
CA LYS A 154 24.03 -1.69 -3.90
C LYS A 154 23.77 -3.08 -4.48
N GLU A 155 23.46 -4.05 -3.63
CA GLU A 155 23.19 -5.44 -4.04
C GLU A 155 21.88 -5.58 -4.83
N ASN A 156 20.91 -4.68 -4.60
CA ASN A 156 19.59 -4.71 -5.23
C ASN A 156 19.38 -3.56 -6.23
N LYS A 157 20.46 -3.01 -6.80
CA LYS A 157 20.38 -1.87 -7.72
C LYS A 157 19.46 -2.11 -8.91
N SER A 158 19.44 -3.33 -9.45
CA SER A 158 18.55 -3.73 -10.55
C SER A 158 17.06 -3.64 -10.18
N ALA A 159 16.70 -3.87 -8.91
CA ALA A 159 15.33 -3.71 -8.43
C ALA A 159 14.92 -2.22 -8.41
N LEU A 160 15.86 -1.31 -8.18
CA LEU A 160 15.63 0.14 -8.25
C LEU A 160 15.55 0.66 -9.69
N GLU A 161 16.18 -0.04 -10.64
CA GLU A 161 16.13 0.27 -12.07
C GLU A 161 14.94 -0.40 -12.78
N SER A 162 14.16 -1.22 -12.06
CA SER A 162 13.00 -1.92 -12.61
C SER A 162 11.90 -0.91 -12.98
N PHE A 163 11.24 -1.14 -14.11
CA PHE A 163 10.10 -0.33 -14.51
C PHE A 163 8.99 -0.44 -13.46
N VAL A 164 8.62 0.69 -12.87
CA VAL A 164 7.50 0.80 -11.95
C VAL A 164 6.29 1.28 -12.74
N PRO A 165 5.20 0.49 -12.88
CA PRO A 165 4.01 0.97 -13.56
C PRO A 165 3.41 2.19 -12.85
N ASP A 166 2.83 3.11 -13.62
CA ASP A 166 2.15 4.25 -13.00
C ASP A 166 0.80 3.79 -12.39
N GLU A 167 0.56 4.15 -11.13
CA GLU A 167 -0.74 3.89 -10.49
C GLU A 167 -1.87 4.67 -11.15
N ARG A 168 -1.56 5.79 -11.81
CA ARG A 168 -2.54 6.56 -12.59
C ARG A 168 -2.92 5.86 -13.89
N GLY A 169 -2.16 4.86 -14.34
CA GLY A 169 -2.44 4.07 -15.53
C GLY A 169 -1.55 4.41 -16.72
N ASN A 170 -1.98 4.01 -17.91
CA ASN A 170 -1.16 4.01 -19.12
C ASN A 170 -1.36 5.29 -19.95
N VAL A 171 -0.30 5.76 -20.60
CA VAL A 171 -0.35 6.87 -21.54
C VAL A 171 0.06 6.38 -22.93
N PHE A 172 -0.79 6.66 -23.91
CA PHE A 172 -0.53 6.38 -25.33
C PHE A 172 -0.44 7.70 -26.07
N ILE A 173 0.52 7.83 -26.99
CA ILE A 173 0.71 9.02 -27.80
C ILE A 173 0.83 8.59 -29.25
N SER A 174 0.12 9.28 -30.13
CA SER A 174 0.15 9.03 -31.57
C SER A 174 0.17 10.34 -32.34
N ALA A 175 0.89 10.36 -33.46
CA ALA A 175 0.73 11.42 -34.45
C ALA A 175 -0.64 11.29 -35.14
N SER A 176 -1.23 12.44 -35.45
CA SER A 176 -2.45 12.57 -36.24
C SER A 176 -2.22 13.62 -37.35
N LYS A 177 -3.17 13.79 -38.27
CA LYS A 177 -3.05 14.81 -39.33
C LYS A 177 -3.02 16.24 -38.77
N ASP A 178 -3.63 16.45 -37.61
CA ASP A 178 -3.85 17.77 -37.00
C ASP A 178 -2.94 18.01 -35.77
N GLY A 179 -1.86 17.23 -35.63
CA GLY A 179 -0.91 17.32 -34.52
C GLY A 179 -0.77 15.99 -33.78
N ILE A 180 -0.83 16.01 -32.45
CA ILE A 180 -0.66 14.82 -31.62
C ILE A 180 -1.92 14.50 -30.81
N GLU A 181 -2.18 13.21 -30.60
CA GLU A 181 -3.20 12.72 -29.68
C GLU A 181 -2.52 11.99 -28.52
N LEU A 182 -2.92 12.32 -27.29
CA LEU A 182 -2.57 11.63 -26.06
C LEU A 182 -3.83 10.98 -25.47
N GLN A 183 -3.74 9.69 -25.15
CA GLN A 183 -4.76 8.96 -24.42
C GLN A 183 -4.23 8.55 -23.06
N HIS A 184 -5.01 8.83 -22.01
CA HIS A 184 -4.78 8.33 -20.67
C HIS A 184 -5.78 7.20 -20.39
N ARG A 185 -5.27 6.06 -19.95
CA ARG A 185 -6.04 4.84 -19.74
C ARG A 185 -5.76 4.29 -18.36
N THR A 186 -6.68 3.51 -17.81
CA THR A 186 -6.42 2.69 -16.62
C THR A 186 -5.35 1.63 -16.91
N GLN A 187 -4.86 0.95 -15.86
CA GLN A 187 -3.88 -0.13 -16.00
C GLN A 187 -4.40 -1.31 -16.85
N ASP A 188 -5.71 -1.57 -16.84
CA ASP A 188 -6.41 -2.53 -17.69
C ASP A 188 -6.84 -1.95 -19.06
N ASN A 189 -6.23 -0.83 -19.47
CA ASN A 189 -6.40 -0.18 -20.78
C ASN A 189 -7.79 0.40 -21.08
N ARG A 190 -8.66 0.60 -20.07
CA ARG A 190 -9.90 1.35 -20.26
C ARG A 190 -9.58 2.84 -20.43
N LEU A 191 -10.13 3.46 -21.48
CA LEU A 191 -9.92 4.88 -21.77
C LEU A 191 -10.51 5.77 -20.66
N LEU A 192 -9.69 6.67 -20.10
CA LEU A 192 -10.10 7.66 -19.10
C LEU A 192 -10.23 9.05 -19.71
N ARG A 193 -9.19 9.50 -20.42
CA ARG A 193 -9.10 10.84 -21.00
C ARG A 193 -8.41 10.79 -22.35
N ARG A 194 -8.70 11.78 -23.19
CA ARG A 194 -8.07 12.01 -24.48
C ARG A 194 -7.81 13.50 -24.66
N PHE A 195 -6.63 13.85 -25.15
CA PHE A 195 -6.25 15.20 -25.53
C PHE A 195 -5.69 15.16 -26.94
N SER A 196 -6.05 16.13 -27.77
CA SER A 196 -5.55 16.24 -29.14
C SER A 196 -5.24 17.71 -29.43
N GLY A 197 -4.18 17.96 -30.19
CA GLY A 197 -3.78 19.31 -30.60
C GLY A 197 -2.30 19.42 -30.90
N SER A 198 -1.77 20.64 -30.83
CA SER A 198 -0.33 20.91 -30.89
C SER A 198 0.40 20.25 -29.71
N VAL A 199 1.72 20.13 -29.84
CA VAL A 199 2.55 19.56 -28.76
C VAL A 199 2.39 20.35 -27.45
N GLU A 200 2.35 21.68 -27.53
CA GLU A 200 2.23 22.55 -26.36
C GLU A 200 0.87 22.39 -25.66
N GLU A 201 -0.22 22.31 -26.42
CA GLU A 201 -1.57 22.10 -25.87
C GLU A 201 -1.67 20.77 -25.13
N VAL A 202 -1.18 19.70 -25.75
CA VAL A 202 -1.19 18.36 -25.14
C VAL A 202 -0.23 18.29 -23.95
N TYR A 203 0.95 18.92 -24.02
CA TYR A 203 1.88 19.01 -22.90
C TYR A 203 1.25 19.73 -21.70
N SER A 204 0.56 20.85 -21.94
CA SER A 204 -0.15 21.59 -20.90
C SER A 204 -1.25 20.74 -20.25
N ALA A 205 -2.06 20.05 -21.07
CA ALA A 205 -3.12 19.17 -20.58
C ALA A 205 -2.57 17.95 -19.80
N ALA A 206 -1.42 17.40 -20.22
CA ALA A 206 -0.79 16.24 -19.60
C ALA A 206 -0.36 16.48 -18.15
N LYS A 207 -0.13 17.73 -17.73
CA LYS A 207 0.16 18.09 -16.33
C LYS A 207 -0.95 17.64 -15.37
N SER A 208 -2.19 17.57 -15.86
CA SER A 208 -3.36 17.12 -15.09
C SER A 208 -3.41 15.60 -14.85
N LEU A 209 -2.52 14.83 -15.47
CA LEU A 209 -2.45 13.37 -15.30
C LEU A 209 -1.86 12.99 -13.94
N CYS A 210 -1.02 13.85 -13.37
CA CYS A 210 -0.35 13.64 -12.09
C CYS A 210 0.37 12.27 -12.03
N LEU A 211 1.04 11.89 -13.12
CA LEU A 211 1.92 10.72 -13.18
C LEU A 211 3.08 10.87 -12.20
N ILE A 212 3.75 9.76 -11.88
CA ILE A 212 4.98 9.85 -11.07
C ILE A 212 6.04 10.69 -11.80
N PRO A 213 6.92 11.41 -11.06
CA PRO A 213 7.85 12.36 -11.66
C PRO A 213 8.71 11.78 -12.79
N GLU A 214 9.18 10.54 -12.66
CA GLU A 214 10.00 9.84 -13.64
C GLU A 214 9.23 9.63 -14.97
N HIS A 215 7.95 9.29 -14.88
CA HIS A 215 7.09 9.13 -16.05
C HIS A 215 6.70 10.47 -16.67
N MET A 216 6.46 11.51 -15.86
CA MET A 216 6.25 12.86 -16.39
C MET A 216 7.48 13.35 -17.17
N LEU A 217 8.69 13.12 -16.65
CA LEU A 217 9.94 13.45 -17.34
C LEU A 217 10.08 12.67 -18.65
N TYR A 218 9.78 11.37 -18.64
CA TYR A 218 9.79 10.56 -19.85
C TYR A 218 8.74 11.03 -20.87
N LEU A 219 7.52 11.33 -20.43
CA LEU A 219 6.44 11.86 -21.26
C LEU A 219 6.86 13.17 -21.93
N GLY A 220 7.45 14.10 -21.19
CA GLY A 220 8.01 15.34 -21.76
C GLY A 220 9.08 15.05 -22.82
N ARG A 221 9.99 14.10 -22.57
CA ARG A 221 10.99 13.68 -23.55
C ARG A 221 10.37 13.10 -24.83
N ILE A 222 9.28 12.34 -24.72
CA ILE A 222 8.58 11.79 -25.88
C ILE A 222 7.84 12.89 -26.65
N LEU A 223 7.12 13.76 -25.96
CA LEU A 223 6.40 14.89 -26.58
C LEU A 223 7.35 15.81 -27.35
N GLY A 224 8.53 16.11 -26.81
CA GLY A 224 9.56 16.89 -27.51
C GLY A 224 10.14 16.21 -28.77
N ARG A 225 9.90 14.92 -29.01
CA ARG A 225 10.23 14.28 -30.30
C ARG A 225 9.22 14.62 -31.39
N PHE A 226 7.99 14.96 -31.03
CA PHE A 226 6.98 15.35 -32.01
C PHE A 226 7.21 16.79 -32.49
N GLU A 227 7.77 17.68 -31.68
CA GLU A 227 8.14 19.05 -32.11
C GLU A 227 9.14 19.10 -33.26
N LYS A 228 9.96 18.05 -33.44
CA LYS A 228 10.98 17.98 -34.50
C LYS A 228 10.46 17.42 -35.83
N ASN A 229 9.23 16.90 -35.86
CA ASN A 229 8.65 16.18 -37.00
C ASN A 229 7.44 16.91 -37.62
N PHE A 230 7.12 18.09 -37.11
CA PHE A 230 6.14 19.05 -37.66
C PHE A 230 6.86 20.38 -37.90
#